data_AF-A0AAW5PDC9-F1
#
_entry.id   AF-A0AAW5PDC9-F1
#
_cell.length_a   1.000
_cell.length_b   1.000
_cell.length_c   1.000
_cell.angle_alpha   90.00
_cell.angle_beta   90.00
_cell.angle_gamma   90.00
#
_symmetry.space_group_name_H-M   'P 1'
#
loop_
_entity.id
_entity.type
_entity.pdbx_description
1 polymer ?
#
loop_
_entity_poly.entity_id
_entity_poly.type
_entity_poly.pdbx_seq_one_letter_code
_entity_poly.pdbx_strand_id
1 'polypeptide(L)' 'MAKQIKFDSDARSALQEGVDQMAKAVKVTLGPKGRNVV' A
#
# COMPACT_ATOMS: atom_id res chain seq x y z
N MET A 1 2.35 25.66 6.44
CA MET A 1 1.73 24.41 6.93
C MET A 1 2.74 23.68 7.82
N ALA A 2 2.32 23.22 8.99
CA ALA A 2 3.17 22.43 9.88
C ALA A 2 3.22 20.96 9.45
N LYS A 3 4.31 20.26 9.76
CA LYS A 3 4.45 18.83 9.51
C LYS A 3 3.67 18.03 10.54
N GLN A 4 3.04 16.94 10.12
CA GLN A 4 2.52 15.92 11.02
C GLN A 4 3.58 14.84 11.21
N ILE A 5 3.90 14.52 12.46
CA ILE A 5 4.84 13.46 12.81
C ILE A 5 4.08 12.44 13.64
N LYS A 6 4.03 11.20 13.13
CA LYS A 6 3.39 10.04 13.78
C LYS A 6 4.48 9.08 14.24
N PHE A 7 4.23 8.37 15.33
CA PHE A 7 5.19 7.44 15.94
C PHE A 7 4.57 6.05 16.15
N ASP A 8 5.43 5.08 16.49
CA ASP A 8 5.07 3.73 16.92
C ASP A 8 4.01 3.03 16.06
N SER A 9 2.95 2.49 16.69
CA SER A 9 1.90 1.70 16.05
C SER A 9 1.16 2.49 14.99
N ASP A 10 0.92 3.78 15.23
CA ASP A 10 0.12 4.63 14.35
C ASP A 10 0.87 4.91 13.05
N ALA A 11 2.19 5.14 13.14
CA ALA A 11 3.04 5.27 11.96
C ALA A 11 3.11 3.96 11.16
N ARG A 12 3.29 2.83 11.85
CA ARG A 12 3.39 1.51 11.20
C ARG A 12 2.08 1.09 10.52
N SER A 13 0.94 1.34 11.19
CA SER A 13 -0.38 1.00 10.64
C SER A 13 -0.68 1.81 9.38
N ALA A 14 -0.39 3.11 9.41
CA ALA A 14 -0.57 3.97 8.23
C ALA A 14 0.31 3.53 7.04
N LEU A 15 1.54 3.07 7.31
CA LEU A 15 2.42 2.52 6.27
C LEU A 15 1.90 1.18 5.74
N GLN A 16 1.48 0.29 6.64
CA GLN A 16 0.95 -1.02 6.30
C GLN A 16 -0.28 -0.90 5.38
N GLU A 17 -1.21 0.00 5.70
CA GLU A 17 -2.40 0.25 4.87
C GLU A 17 -2.03 0.64 3.44
N GLY A 18 -1.04 1.53 3.27
CA GLY A 18 -0.56 1.95 1.95
C GLY A 18 0.13 0.82 1.18
N VAL A 19 0.94 0.03 1.87
CA VAL A 19 1.59 -1.16 1.28
C VAL A 19 0.56 -2.19 0.87
N ASP A 20 -0.44 -2.46 1.70
CA ASP A 20 -1.52 -3.40 1.42
C ASP A 20 -2.34 -2.97 0.20
N GLN A 21 -2.63 -1.67 0.09
CA GLN A 21 -3.31 -1.12 -1.08
C GLN A 21 -2.48 -1.34 -2.35
N MET A 22 -1.19 -1.01 -2.32
CA MET A 22 -0.29 -1.20 -3.46
C MET A 22 -0.16 -2.69 -3.83
N ALA A 23 0.05 -3.56 -2.85
CA ALA A 23 0.19 -4.98 -3.05
C ALA A 23 -1.09 -5.59 -3.67
N LYS A 24 -2.28 -5.15 -3.23
CA LYS A 24 -3.55 -5.58 -3.83
C LYS A 24 -3.66 -5.19 -5.30
N ALA A 25 -3.23 -3.99 -5.66
CA ALA A 25 -3.28 -3.51 -7.04
C ALA A 25 -2.26 -4.24 -7.94
N VAL A 26 -1.05 -4.50 -7.43
CA VAL A 26 0.02 -5.10 -8.26
C VAL A 26 -0.11 -6.62 -8.34
N LYS A 27 -0.52 -7.31 -7.26
CA LYS A 27 -0.52 -8.79 -7.25
C LYS A 27 -1.40 -9.42 -8.33
N VAL A 28 -2.45 -8.72 -8.79
CA VAL A 28 -3.38 -9.24 -9.81
C VAL A 28 -2.76 -9.28 -11.21
N THR A 29 -1.63 -8.58 -11.42
CA THR A 29 -0.91 -8.54 -12.70
C THR A 29 0.18 -9.59 -12.81
N LEU A 30 0.48 -10.34 -11.73
CA LEU A 30 1.60 -11.25 -11.69
C LEU A 30 1.32 -12.59 -12.40
N GLY A 31 2.33 -13.04 -13.16
CA GLY A 31 2.34 -14.34 -13.82
C GLY A 31 1.73 -14.34 -15.23
N PRO A 32 1.79 -15.49 -15.92
CA PRO A 32 1.34 -15.62 -17.32
C PRO A 32 -0.17 -15.45 -17.52
N LYS A 33 -0.95 -15.35 -16.44
CA LYS A 33 -2.40 -15.10 -16.42
C LYS A 33 -2.77 -13.81 -15.67
N GLY A 34 -1.82 -12.90 -15.50
CA GLY A 34 -2.08 -11.58 -14.91
C GLY A 34 -3.20 -10.82 -15.64
N ARG A 35 -3.98 -10.04 -14.89
CA ARG A 35 -5.09 -9.24 -15.41
C ARG A 35 -4.71 -7.77 -15.52
N ASN A 36 -5.36 -7.06 -16.42
CA ASN A 36 -5.22 -5.61 -16.52
C ASN A 36 -5.92 -4.91 -15.35
N VAL A 37 -5.33 -3.81 -14.89
CA VAL A 37 -5.89 -2.90 -13.87
C VAL A 37 -6.23 -1.59 -14.57
N VAL A 38 -7.42 -1.04 -14.31
CA VAL A 38 -7.91 0.24 -14.84
C VAL A 38 -8.36 1.12 -13.69
#